data_AF-A0A7Y8SPC3-F1
#
_entry.id   AF-A0A7Y8SPC3-F1
#
_cell.length_a   1.000
_cell.length_b   1.000
_cell.length_c   1.000
_cell.angle_alpha   90.00
_cell.angle_beta   90.00
_cell.angle_gamma   90.00
#
_symmetry.space_group_name_H-M   'P 1'
#
loop_
_entity.id
_entity.type
_entity.pdbx_description
1 polymer ?
#
loop_
_entity_poly.entity_id
_entity_poly.type
_entity_poly.pdbx_seq_one_letter_code
_entity_poly.pdbx_strand_id
1 'polypeptide(L)'
;MGASRGGFPGRVAAALALALTGLALIAGPAAAEDKIYARISATEVQRLLTLAGVESVTATDPSGNPIVYAQAGDTKFVVRTFDCAAENGETACQRLQYRAGFDLGHTPSQASMNAFNQTWVFGKAYVTDNGLAAIEYPINLTLGVTEANLVHNFVLWVAILEEFIAHISGEVTS
;
A
#
# COMPACT_ATOMS: atom_id res chain seq x y z
N MET A 1 42.78 77.70 -22.64
CA MET A 1 42.34 78.60 -23.74
C MET A 1 43.05 78.13 -25.01
N GLY A 2 42.32 77.68 -26.04
CA GLY A 2 42.88 76.98 -27.22
C GLY A 2 43.46 75.59 -26.89
N ALA A 3 43.61 74.61 -27.79
CA ALA A 3 43.29 74.45 -29.22
C ALA A 3 43.55 72.96 -29.60
N SER A 4 43.04 72.30 -30.66
CA SER A 4 41.99 72.52 -31.68
C SER A 4 41.82 71.19 -32.49
N ARG A 5 41.03 71.15 -33.57
CA ARG A 5 40.79 70.04 -34.55
C ARG A 5 39.85 68.91 -34.05
N GLY A 6 38.96 68.31 -34.86
CA GLY A 6 38.55 68.53 -36.26
C GLY A 6 38.34 67.21 -37.02
N GLY A 7 37.19 67.02 -37.70
CA GLY A 7 36.97 65.86 -38.61
C GLY A 7 35.54 65.30 -38.67
N PHE A 8 34.95 65.33 -39.87
CA PHE A 8 33.68 64.69 -40.30
C PHE A 8 33.87 63.16 -40.59
N PRO A 9 32.89 62.41 -41.12
CA PRO A 9 31.44 62.35 -40.84
C PRO A 9 30.89 60.92 -40.63
N GLY A 10 29.69 60.81 -40.07
CA GLY A 10 28.66 59.87 -40.52
C GLY A 10 28.81 58.37 -40.20
N ARG A 11 27.75 57.81 -39.60
CA ARG A 11 27.03 56.63 -40.12
C ARG A 11 25.76 56.39 -39.33
N VAL A 12 24.68 56.10 -40.06
CA VAL A 12 23.47 55.50 -39.49
C VAL A 12 23.82 54.15 -38.84
N ALA A 13 23.50 54.01 -37.55
CA ALA A 13 23.41 52.75 -36.84
C ALA A 13 22.05 52.76 -36.13
N ALA A 14 21.04 52.13 -36.74
CA ALA A 14 20.70 50.74 -36.48
C ALA A 14 20.14 50.58 -35.06
N ALA A 15 18.80 50.58 -34.95
CA ALA A 15 18.10 50.35 -33.70
C ALA A 15 18.40 48.94 -33.18
N LEU A 16 18.89 48.84 -31.94
CA LEU A 16 19.06 47.58 -31.22
C LEU A 16 18.13 47.58 -30.00
N ALA A 17 16.85 47.28 -30.24
CA ALA A 17 15.93 46.91 -29.18
C ALA A 17 16.24 45.46 -28.75
N LEU A 18 17.01 45.29 -27.67
CA LEU A 18 17.24 43.97 -27.08
C LEU A 18 15.94 43.47 -26.42
N ALA A 19 15.15 42.72 -27.18
CA ALA A 19 14.03 41.95 -26.65
C ALA A 19 14.57 40.71 -25.93
N LEU A 20 14.80 40.83 -24.62
CA LEU A 20 15.08 39.71 -23.72
C LEU A 20 13.79 38.89 -23.51
N THR A 21 13.45 38.03 -24.46
CA THR A 21 12.43 36.99 -24.29
C THR A 21 12.95 35.92 -23.33
N GLY A 22 12.67 36.08 -22.04
CA GLY A 22 12.97 35.05 -21.04
C GLY A 22 12.19 33.77 -21.30
N LEU A 23 12.88 32.63 -21.38
CA LEU A 23 12.24 31.32 -21.36
C LEU A 23 11.62 31.11 -19.98
N ALA A 24 10.30 31.24 -19.89
CA ALA A 24 9.54 30.76 -18.75
C ALA A 24 9.56 29.23 -18.77
N LEU A 25 10.45 28.62 -17.98
CA LEU A 25 10.37 27.20 -17.66
C LEU A 25 9.05 26.95 -16.93
N ILE A 26 8.08 26.39 -17.66
CA ILE A 26 6.79 25.99 -17.10
C ILE A 26 7.05 24.75 -16.24
N ALA A 27 7.35 24.96 -14.96
CA ALA A 27 7.41 23.91 -13.98
C ALA A 27 6.00 23.35 -13.78
N GLY A 28 5.64 22.34 -14.58
CA GLY A 28 4.42 21.58 -14.38
C GLY A 28 4.44 20.90 -13.00
N PRO A 29 3.28 20.58 -12.42
CA PRO A 29 3.23 19.85 -11.17
C PRO A 29 3.95 18.51 -11.35
N ALA A 30 4.96 18.25 -10.52
CA ALA A 30 5.56 16.92 -10.44
C ALA A 30 4.49 15.97 -9.91
N ALA A 31 3.96 15.10 -10.77
CA ALA A 31 3.21 13.94 -10.33
C ALA A 31 4.18 13.08 -9.49
N ALA A 32 3.80 12.79 -8.25
CA ALA A 32 4.54 11.81 -7.46
C ALA A 32 4.42 10.45 -8.18
N GLU A 33 5.55 9.82 -8.49
CA GLU A 33 5.53 8.46 -9.02
C GLU A 33 5.06 7.50 -7.93
N ASP A 34 4.01 6.74 -8.24
CA ASP A 34 3.47 5.71 -7.34
C ASP A 34 4.55 4.67 -7.06
N LYS A 35 4.93 4.49 -5.79
CA LYS A 35 5.97 3.51 -5.43
C LYS A 35 5.53 2.11 -5.84
N ILE A 36 6.41 1.39 -6.53
CA ILE A 36 6.18 0.00 -6.95
C ILE A 36 6.87 -0.96 -5.97
N TYR A 37 6.10 -1.95 -5.52
CA TYR A 37 6.48 -2.95 -4.53
C TYR A 37 6.56 -4.34 -5.19
N ALA A 38 7.77 -4.83 -5.45
CA ALA A 38 8.02 -6.23 -5.82
C ALA A 38 8.22 -7.15 -4.60
N ARG A 39 8.60 -6.53 -3.47
CA ARG A 39 8.78 -7.07 -2.13
C ARG A 39 8.29 -6.01 -1.14
N ILE A 40 7.98 -6.41 0.10
CA ILE A 40 7.60 -5.48 1.17
C ILE A 40 8.23 -5.87 2.52
N SER A 41 8.69 -4.90 3.29
CA SER A 41 9.15 -5.09 4.68
C SER A 41 8.04 -4.81 5.71
N ALA A 42 8.22 -5.23 6.97
CA ALA A 42 7.25 -4.90 8.03
C ALA A 42 7.14 -3.40 8.30
N THR A 43 8.24 -2.63 8.15
CA THR A 43 8.25 -1.17 8.25
C THR A 43 7.33 -0.55 7.19
N GLU A 44 7.35 -1.09 5.99
CA GLU A 44 6.51 -0.63 4.88
C GLU A 44 5.04 -1.03 5.05
N VAL A 45 4.75 -2.25 5.54
CA VAL A 45 3.39 -2.67 5.92
C VAL A 45 2.83 -1.75 7.02
N GLN A 46 3.60 -1.48 8.07
CA GLN A 46 3.19 -0.59 9.17
C GLN A 46 2.89 0.84 8.67
N ARG A 47 3.71 1.37 7.74
CA ARG A 47 3.47 2.68 7.11
C ARG A 47 2.18 2.68 6.29
N LEU A 48 1.91 1.65 5.49
CA LEU A 48 0.67 1.54 4.70
C LEU A 48 -0.58 1.46 5.59
N LEU A 49 -0.51 0.70 6.69
CA LEU A 49 -1.59 0.65 7.69
C LEU A 49 -1.78 2.02 8.37
N THR A 50 -0.69 2.71 8.70
CA THR A 50 -0.73 4.06 9.28
C THR A 50 -1.37 5.08 8.32
N LEU A 51 -1.07 5.00 7.01
CA LEU A 51 -1.75 5.81 5.99
C LEU A 51 -3.25 5.52 5.89
N ALA A 52 -3.67 4.29 6.19
CA ALA A 52 -5.07 3.90 6.29
C ALA A 52 -5.71 4.20 7.66
N GLY A 53 -5.01 4.90 8.56
CA GLY A 53 -5.49 5.26 9.90
C GLY A 53 -5.44 4.12 10.92
N VAL A 54 -4.68 3.06 10.66
CA VAL A 54 -4.60 1.85 11.49
C VAL A 54 -3.28 1.75 12.22
N GLU A 55 -3.33 1.77 13.55
CA GLU A 55 -2.18 1.43 14.40
C GLU A 55 -1.82 -0.05 14.27
N SER A 56 -0.52 -0.34 14.30
CA SER A 56 -0.03 -1.71 14.15
C SER A 56 1.33 -1.92 14.83
N VAL A 57 1.58 -3.17 15.23
CA VAL A 57 2.78 -3.60 15.97
C VAL A 57 3.50 -4.68 15.16
N THR A 58 4.79 -4.46 14.90
CA THR A 58 5.65 -5.41 14.19
C THR A 58 6.24 -6.45 15.15
N ALA A 59 6.40 -7.68 14.66
CA ALA A 59 7.07 -8.78 15.34
C ALA A 59 7.69 -9.73 14.30
N THR A 60 8.13 -10.91 14.74
CA THR A 60 8.70 -11.96 13.89
C THR A 60 7.98 -13.29 14.13
N ASP A 61 7.69 -14.05 13.08
CA ASP A 61 7.11 -15.39 13.18
C ASP A 61 8.16 -16.45 13.57
N PRO A 62 7.77 -17.69 13.93
CA PRO A 62 8.71 -18.74 14.31
C PRO A 62 9.73 -19.17 13.23
N SER A 63 9.51 -18.77 11.97
CA SER A 63 10.39 -19.02 10.83
C SER A 63 11.34 -17.84 10.55
N GLY A 64 11.27 -16.75 11.33
CA GLY A 64 12.07 -15.55 11.13
C GLY A 64 11.46 -14.52 10.17
N ASN A 65 10.24 -14.74 9.65
CA ASN A 65 9.60 -13.79 8.75
C ASN A 65 8.94 -12.64 9.53
N PRO A 66 8.93 -11.40 8.98
CA PRO A 66 8.21 -10.31 9.61
C PRO A 66 6.70 -10.55 9.66
N ILE A 67 6.07 -10.17 10.76
CA ILE A 67 4.62 -10.26 10.97
C ILE A 67 4.12 -8.96 11.60
N VAL A 68 2.94 -8.48 11.21
CA VAL A 68 2.38 -7.21 11.69
C VAL A 68 0.98 -7.43 12.26
N TYR A 69 0.79 -7.14 13.54
CA TYR A 69 -0.50 -7.20 14.22
C TYR A 69 -1.21 -5.85 14.11
N ALA A 70 -2.52 -5.87 13.85
CA ALA A 70 -3.32 -4.68 13.64
C ALA A 70 -4.79 -4.93 14.03
N GLN A 71 -5.60 -3.87 14.01
CA GLN A 71 -7.02 -3.93 14.35
C GLN A 71 -7.85 -3.07 13.39
N ALA A 72 -9.03 -3.55 12.99
CA ALA A 72 -10.02 -2.82 12.22
C ALA A 72 -11.35 -2.87 12.98
N GLY A 73 -11.83 -1.70 13.45
CA GLY A 73 -12.87 -1.64 14.47
C GLY A 73 -12.43 -2.41 15.72
N ASP A 74 -13.30 -3.30 16.22
CA ASP A 74 -12.95 -4.20 17.32
C ASP A 74 -12.18 -5.46 16.86
N THR A 75 -12.11 -5.75 15.56
CA THR A 75 -11.56 -7.01 15.05
C THR A 75 -10.04 -6.96 14.89
N LYS A 76 -9.35 -7.83 15.62
CA LYS A 76 -7.89 -8.02 15.50
C LYS A 76 -7.58 -8.90 14.31
N PHE A 77 -6.56 -8.52 13.54
CA PHE A 77 -6.04 -9.30 12.44
C PHE A 77 -4.50 -9.25 12.42
N VAL A 78 -3.92 -10.09 11.56
CA VAL A 78 -2.47 -10.17 11.39
C VAL A 78 -2.12 -10.16 9.91
N VAL A 79 -1.08 -9.41 9.55
CA VAL A 79 -0.44 -9.42 8.24
C VAL A 79 0.80 -10.31 8.33
N ARG A 80 0.73 -11.47 7.70
CA ARG A 80 1.86 -12.42 7.56
C ARG A 80 2.60 -12.14 6.27
N THR A 81 3.90 -12.42 6.23
CA THR A 81 4.72 -12.27 5.03
C THR A 81 5.41 -13.58 4.65
N PHE A 82 5.68 -13.78 3.35
CA PHE A 82 6.28 -15.00 2.80
C PHE A 82 7.22 -14.69 1.62
N ASP A 83 8.10 -15.63 1.29
CA ASP A 83 9.18 -15.49 0.29
C ASP A 83 10.08 -14.29 0.58
N CYS A 84 10.53 -14.24 1.83
CA CYS A 84 11.38 -13.19 2.37
C CYS A 84 12.84 -13.37 1.97
N ALA A 85 13.54 -12.26 1.75
CA ALA A 85 15.00 -12.18 1.63
C ALA A 85 15.49 -10.88 2.25
N ALA A 86 16.79 -10.78 2.52
CA ALA A 86 17.41 -9.55 2.97
C ALA A 86 17.51 -8.54 1.80
N GLU A 87 17.00 -7.33 1.99
CA GLU A 87 17.02 -6.25 1.01
C GLU A 87 17.16 -4.91 1.74
N ASN A 88 18.10 -4.06 1.31
CA ASN A 88 18.34 -2.72 1.89
C ASN A 88 18.57 -2.68 3.42
N GLY A 89 18.99 -3.79 4.03
CA GLY A 89 19.18 -3.92 5.48
C GLY A 89 17.96 -4.40 6.26
N GLU A 90 16.82 -4.60 5.60
CA GLU A 90 15.60 -5.17 6.18
C GLU A 90 15.30 -6.56 5.58
N THR A 91 14.34 -7.28 6.18
CA THR A 91 13.76 -8.49 5.57
C THR A 91 12.53 -8.07 4.76
N ALA A 92 12.58 -8.27 3.43
CA ALA A 92 11.52 -7.88 2.49
C ALA A 92 10.99 -9.09 1.70
N CYS A 93 9.67 -9.18 1.55
CA CYS A 93 8.95 -10.42 1.22
C CYS A 93 8.02 -10.27 0.01
N GLN A 94 7.94 -11.27 -0.87
CA GLN A 94 7.19 -11.18 -2.14
C GLN A 94 5.68 -11.45 -2.02
N ARG A 95 5.22 -11.95 -0.87
CA ARG A 95 3.80 -12.22 -0.60
C ARG A 95 3.43 -11.74 0.78
N LEU A 96 2.22 -11.20 0.91
CA LEU A 96 1.61 -10.88 2.20
C LEU A 96 0.22 -11.52 2.32
N GLN A 97 -0.24 -11.76 3.54
CA GLN A 97 -1.56 -12.33 3.82
C GLN A 97 -2.17 -11.62 5.02
N TYR A 98 -3.33 -10.99 4.80
CA TYR A 98 -4.20 -10.63 5.90
C TYR A 98 -4.91 -11.89 6.44
N ARG A 99 -4.99 -12.02 7.76
CA ARG A 99 -5.62 -13.18 8.41
C ARG A 99 -6.32 -12.77 9.70
N ALA A 100 -7.55 -13.25 9.87
CA ALA A 100 -8.29 -13.19 11.14
C ALA A 100 -8.79 -14.59 11.52
N GLY A 101 -9.06 -14.78 12.81
CA GLY A 101 -9.59 -16.02 13.37
C GLY A 101 -10.52 -15.72 14.53
N PHE A 102 -11.62 -16.46 14.61
CA PHE A 102 -12.74 -16.20 15.50
C PHE A 102 -13.10 -17.46 16.30
N ASP A 103 -13.18 -17.31 17.62
CA ASP A 103 -13.78 -18.29 18.52
C ASP A 103 -15.26 -17.94 18.66
N LEU A 104 -16.14 -18.84 18.21
CA LEU A 104 -17.60 -18.67 18.25
C LEU A 104 -18.24 -19.40 19.45
N GLY A 105 -17.43 -19.93 20.37
CA GLY A 105 -17.87 -20.85 21.43
C GLY A 105 -18.28 -22.24 20.91
N HIS A 106 -18.24 -22.45 19.60
CA HIS A 106 -18.53 -23.69 18.90
C HIS A 106 -17.73 -23.75 17.59
N THR A 107 -17.56 -24.95 17.05
CA THR A 107 -16.93 -25.15 15.73
C THR A 107 -17.96 -24.92 14.62
N PRO A 108 -17.81 -23.92 13.73
CA PRO A 108 -18.73 -23.70 12.62
C PRO A 108 -18.60 -24.81 11.57
N SER A 109 -19.59 -24.93 10.69
CA SER A 109 -19.59 -26.02 9.70
C SER A 109 -18.68 -25.72 8.51
N GLN A 110 -17.97 -26.73 8.00
CA GLN A 110 -17.21 -26.60 6.75
C GLN A 110 -18.11 -26.26 5.56
N ALA A 111 -19.37 -26.71 5.58
CA ALA A 111 -20.38 -26.34 4.58
C ALA A 111 -20.68 -24.84 4.59
N SER A 112 -20.74 -24.21 5.77
CA SER A 112 -20.91 -22.75 5.91
C SER A 112 -19.69 -21.98 5.38
N MET A 113 -18.47 -22.38 5.74
CA MET A 113 -17.25 -21.78 5.20
C MET A 113 -17.20 -21.88 3.67
N ASN A 114 -17.64 -23.01 3.12
CA ASN A 114 -17.73 -23.21 1.68
C ASN A 114 -18.88 -22.42 1.03
N ALA A 115 -19.94 -22.07 1.76
CA ALA A 115 -20.99 -21.18 1.29
C ALA A 115 -20.48 -19.73 1.17
N PHE A 116 -19.72 -19.25 2.16
CA PHE A 116 -19.04 -17.95 2.08
C PHE A 116 -18.07 -17.89 0.88
N ASN A 117 -17.24 -18.91 0.68
CA ASN A 117 -16.31 -18.98 -0.45
C ASN A 117 -17.00 -19.09 -1.83
N GLN A 118 -18.30 -19.39 -1.90
CA GLN A 118 -19.08 -19.38 -3.14
C GLN A 118 -19.68 -18.00 -3.46
N THR A 119 -19.88 -17.15 -2.45
CA THR A 119 -20.43 -15.79 -2.62
C THR A 119 -19.32 -14.74 -2.73
N TRP A 120 -18.19 -14.94 -2.05
CA TRP A 120 -17.05 -14.02 -2.03
C TRP A 120 -15.88 -14.51 -2.90
N VAL A 121 -15.52 -13.72 -3.92
CA VAL A 121 -14.40 -13.99 -4.83
C VAL A 121 -13.04 -13.77 -4.17
N PHE A 122 -12.99 -12.89 -3.17
CA PHE A 122 -11.78 -12.59 -2.40
C PHE A 122 -11.93 -13.07 -0.96
N GLY A 123 -10.81 -13.52 -0.39
CA GLY A 123 -10.79 -14.22 0.89
C GLY A 123 -10.95 -15.73 0.72
N LYS A 124 -10.48 -16.48 1.72
CA LYS A 124 -10.62 -17.93 1.84
C LYS A 124 -11.02 -18.25 3.27
N ALA A 125 -12.30 -18.55 3.48
CA ALA A 125 -12.85 -19.02 4.74
C ALA A 125 -12.56 -20.51 4.94
N TYR A 126 -12.22 -20.91 6.17
CA TYR A 126 -12.02 -22.30 6.56
C TYR A 126 -12.12 -22.48 8.08
N VAL A 127 -12.28 -23.72 8.53
CA VAL A 127 -12.20 -24.09 9.95
C VAL A 127 -10.76 -24.51 10.26
N THR A 128 -10.15 -23.97 11.31
CA THR A 128 -8.80 -24.35 11.74
C THR A 128 -8.79 -25.69 12.50
N ASP A 129 -7.61 -26.31 12.64
CA ASP A 129 -7.44 -27.57 13.39
C ASP A 129 -7.88 -27.46 14.86
N ASN A 130 -7.87 -26.25 15.43
CA ASN A 130 -8.37 -25.94 16.77
C ASN A 130 -9.81 -25.41 16.80
N GLY A 131 -10.59 -25.59 15.72
CA GLY A 131 -12.04 -25.34 15.66
C GLY A 131 -12.47 -23.89 15.42
N LEU A 132 -11.55 -22.97 15.16
CA LEU A 132 -11.86 -21.55 14.93
C LEU A 132 -12.35 -21.32 13.49
N ALA A 133 -13.27 -20.37 13.31
CA ALA A 133 -13.54 -19.81 12.00
C ALA A 133 -12.33 -18.95 11.59
N ALA A 134 -11.79 -19.12 10.39
CA ALA A 134 -10.66 -18.34 9.90
C ALA A 134 -10.89 -17.82 8.49
N ILE A 135 -10.43 -16.60 8.23
CA ILE A 135 -10.49 -15.93 6.93
C ILE A 135 -9.09 -15.42 6.58
N GLU A 136 -8.64 -15.72 5.36
CA GLU A 136 -7.33 -15.34 4.84
C GLU A 136 -7.44 -14.64 3.47
N TYR A 137 -6.76 -13.52 3.30
CA TYR A 137 -6.65 -12.81 2.03
C TYR A 137 -5.17 -12.61 1.63
N PRO A 138 -4.63 -13.48 0.76
CA PRO A 138 -3.25 -13.41 0.28
C PRO A 138 -3.10 -12.50 -0.94
N ILE A 139 -1.98 -11.79 -1.02
CA ILE A 139 -1.61 -10.88 -2.12
C ILE A 139 -0.20 -11.24 -2.59
N ASN A 140 -0.03 -11.29 -3.92
CA ASN A 140 1.26 -11.52 -4.56
C ASN A 140 1.82 -10.19 -5.07
N LEU A 141 3.05 -9.87 -4.66
CA LEU A 141 3.77 -8.65 -5.06
C LEU A 141 4.72 -8.90 -6.24
N THR A 142 4.91 -10.16 -6.64
CA THR A 142 5.86 -10.55 -7.69
C THR A 142 5.56 -9.81 -8.99
N LEU A 143 6.62 -9.26 -9.62
CA LEU A 143 6.59 -8.34 -10.77
C LEU A 143 6.13 -6.89 -10.48
N GLY A 144 5.74 -6.58 -9.24
CA GLY A 144 5.44 -5.22 -8.79
C GLY A 144 3.95 -4.90 -8.70
N VAL A 145 3.54 -4.31 -7.58
CA VAL A 145 2.24 -3.65 -7.39
C VAL A 145 2.44 -2.21 -6.91
N THR A 146 1.53 -1.29 -7.22
CA THR A 146 1.67 0.10 -6.75
C THR A 146 1.27 0.27 -5.28
N GLU A 147 1.74 1.34 -4.65
CA GLU A 147 1.27 1.77 -3.33
C GLU A 147 -0.25 1.92 -3.27
N ALA A 148 -0.85 2.57 -4.27
CA ALA A 148 -2.30 2.70 -4.37
C ALA A 148 -3.02 1.34 -4.47
N ASN A 149 -2.42 0.36 -5.15
CA ASN A 149 -2.95 -1.01 -5.18
C ASN A 149 -2.92 -1.65 -3.77
N LEU A 150 -1.83 -1.50 -3.01
CA LEU A 150 -1.74 -2.04 -1.66
C LEU A 150 -2.71 -1.39 -0.68
N VAL A 151 -2.86 -0.05 -0.74
CA VAL A 151 -3.87 0.67 0.06
C VAL A 151 -5.28 0.20 -0.30
N HIS A 152 -5.59 0.00 -1.59
CA HIS A 152 -6.89 -0.51 -2.02
C HIS A 152 -7.12 -1.97 -1.56
N ASN A 153 -6.10 -2.82 -1.57
CA ASN A 153 -6.20 -4.18 -1.02
C ASN A 153 -6.50 -4.17 0.50
N PHE A 154 -6.01 -3.19 1.26
CA PHE A 154 -6.41 -3.05 2.66
C PHE A 154 -7.89 -2.67 2.80
N VAL A 155 -8.43 -1.80 1.95
CA VAL A 155 -9.87 -1.51 1.91
C VAL A 155 -10.69 -2.77 1.57
N LEU A 156 -10.25 -3.56 0.60
CA LEU A 156 -10.87 -4.85 0.28
C LEU A 156 -10.81 -5.83 1.46
N TRP A 157 -9.68 -5.89 2.19
CA TRP A 157 -9.55 -6.70 3.39
C TRP A 157 -10.60 -6.34 4.45
N VAL A 158 -10.81 -5.05 4.73
CA VAL A 158 -11.83 -4.61 5.70
C VAL A 158 -13.23 -5.06 5.26
N ALA A 159 -13.60 -4.89 3.99
CA ALA A 159 -14.90 -5.33 3.48
C ALA A 159 -15.09 -6.86 3.56
N ILE A 160 -14.07 -7.66 3.19
CA ILE A 160 -14.08 -9.12 3.32
C ILE A 160 -14.25 -9.54 4.79
N LEU A 161 -13.59 -8.82 5.70
CA LEU A 161 -13.61 -9.10 7.13
C LEU A 161 -14.99 -8.81 7.76
N GLU A 162 -15.59 -7.66 7.43
CA GLU A 162 -16.94 -7.27 7.86
C GLU A 162 -17.99 -8.28 7.41
N GLU A 163 -17.93 -8.70 6.14
CA GLU A 163 -18.89 -9.63 5.54
C GLU A 163 -18.69 -11.07 6.04
N PHE A 164 -17.45 -11.49 6.30
CA PHE A 164 -17.20 -12.77 6.97
C PHE A 164 -17.72 -12.78 8.42
N ILE A 165 -17.57 -11.67 9.15
CA ILE A 165 -18.13 -11.50 10.50
C ILE A 165 -19.66 -11.58 10.47
N ALA A 166 -20.31 -10.89 9.51
CA ALA A 166 -21.76 -10.96 9.35
C ALA A 166 -22.24 -12.39 9.07
N HIS A 167 -21.54 -13.11 8.18
CA HIS A 167 -21.84 -14.51 7.85
C HIS A 167 -21.76 -15.42 9.08
N ILE A 168 -20.65 -15.41 9.82
CA ILE A 168 -20.45 -16.32 10.98
C ILE A 168 -21.28 -15.92 12.21
N SER A 169 -21.66 -14.64 12.34
CA SER A 169 -22.55 -14.20 13.42
C SER A 169 -23.96 -14.77 13.26
N GLY A 170 -24.41 -15.01 12.02
CA GLY A 170 -25.69 -15.67 11.74
C GLY A 170 -25.73 -17.13 12.21
N GLU A 171 -24.61 -17.85 12.16
CA GLU A 171 -24.49 -19.22 12.68
C GLU A 171 -24.69 -19.27 14.20
N VAL A 172 -24.20 -18.27 14.96
CA VAL A 172 -24.37 -18.20 16.42
C VAL A 172 -25.84 -18.04 16.83
N THR A 173 -26.68 -17.50 15.94
CA THR A 173 -28.12 -17.24 16.20
C THR A 173 -29.07 -18.31 15.66
N SER A 174 -28.56 -19.40 15.07
CA SER A 174 -29.35 -20.45 14.39
C SER A 174 -29.38 -21.77 15.15
#